data_AF-A0A9W6XHP2-F1
#
_entry.id   AF-A0A9W6XHP2-F1
#
_cell.length_a   1.000
_cell.length_b   1.000
_cell.length_c   1.000
_cell.angle_alpha   90.00
_cell.angle_beta   90.00
_cell.angle_gamma   90.00
#
_symmetry.space_group_name_H-M   'P 1'
#
loop_
_entity.id
_entity.type
_entity.pdbx_description
1 polymer ?
#
loop_
_entity_poly.entity_id
_entity_poly.type
_entity_poly.pdbx_seq_one_letter_code
_entity_poly.pdbx_strand_id
1 'polypeptide(L)'
;MAAMALAAQQQQERAEMASYLFEKHVTHQDGVAGTLSIRLVAARHLRAAASMFWVRTCNPYVIFRVGKQSVRSSTIASNDNPTWRREFLEVKLPKLDLKRQPLAQHSDVRLELTVDAMNDDSLTGKATEAVGMASGSVIGTAVVDFTPLIEGKEDVMDQWIPLSGALPMAGGGGGPAGKKQQPEADLGLGEVRIVLQYEPHGMEPRVGDVVKFEGFGSYPSALLGPIEDLELHVKKTSGSYLLCSYTTQSGYEAALRVHRNNVFVAHRGSFFDRFYESCVVEPLEFVGSTPLGQSAKEALRPYMNVARAFSGPALVATKATLMTTYRASAAAISAVVESLDE
;
A
#
# COMPACT_ATOMS: atom_id res chain seq x y z
N MET A 1 33.10 -28.82 -14.40
CA MET A 1 33.24 -28.17 -13.07
C MET A 1 33.73 -26.74 -13.14
N ALA A 2 34.77 -26.39 -13.91
CA ALA A 2 35.29 -25.02 -13.98
C ALA A 2 34.29 -23.96 -14.50
N ALA A 3 33.45 -24.29 -15.49
CA ALA A 3 32.45 -23.36 -16.03
C ALA A 3 31.33 -23.01 -15.04
N MET A 4 30.92 -23.95 -14.19
CA MET A 4 29.91 -23.72 -13.14
C MET A 4 30.48 -22.88 -11.99
N ALA A 5 31.73 -23.10 -11.61
CA ALA A 5 32.41 -22.27 -10.62
C ALA A 5 32.57 -20.81 -11.10
N LEU A 6 32.84 -20.61 -12.40
CA LEU A 6 32.98 -19.27 -12.99
C LEU A 6 31.64 -18.51 -13.06
N ALA A 7 30.55 -19.22 -13.39
CA ALA A 7 29.21 -18.65 -13.42
C ALA A 7 28.74 -18.25 -12.01
N ALA A 8 29.00 -19.11 -11.00
CA ALA A 8 28.69 -18.81 -9.60
C ALA A 8 29.49 -17.60 -9.09
N GLN A 9 30.79 -17.53 -9.43
CA GLN A 9 31.66 -16.43 -9.04
C GLN A 9 31.25 -15.11 -9.74
N GLN A 10 30.82 -15.15 -11.00
CA GLN A 10 30.23 -13.99 -11.68
C GLN A 10 28.91 -13.54 -11.06
N GLN A 11 28.02 -14.46 -10.68
CA GLN A 11 26.77 -14.12 -10.00
C GLN A 11 27.03 -13.47 -8.64
N GLN A 12 28.03 -13.97 -7.90
CA GLN A 12 28.38 -13.46 -6.59
C GLN A 12 29.03 -12.06 -6.67
N GLU A 13 29.92 -11.83 -7.64
CA GLU A 13 30.47 -10.50 -7.94
C GLU A 13 29.37 -9.50 -8.39
N ARG A 14 28.40 -9.97 -9.19
CA ARG A 14 27.27 -9.13 -9.64
C ARG A 14 26.35 -8.76 -8.47
N ALA A 15 26.12 -9.70 -7.54
CA ALA A 15 25.35 -9.47 -6.31
C ALA A 15 26.07 -8.52 -5.33
N GLU A 16 27.40 -8.64 -5.20
CA GLU A 16 28.20 -7.72 -4.38
C GLU A 16 28.23 -6.32 -4.99
N MET A 17 28.50 -6.16 -6.29
CA MET A 17 28.47 -4.85 -6.96
C MET A 17 27.08 -4.21 -6.98
N ALA A 18 26.02 -5.00 -7.13
CA ALA A 18 24.64 -4.54 -7.00
C ALA A 18 24.41 -3.83 -5.65
N SER A 19 24.90 -4.39 -4.55
CA SER A 19 24.76 -3.76 -3.23
C SER A 19 25.42 -2.37 -3.11
N TYR A 20 26.42 -2.08 -3.95
CA TYR A 20 27.13 -0.81 -3.96
C TYR A 20 26.54 0.23 -4.92
N LEU A 21 25.69 -0.15 -5.87
CA LEU A 21 25.12 0.77 -6.86
C LEU A 21 23.78 1.34 -6.36
N PHE A 22 22.96 0.52 -5.72
CA PHE A 22 21.58 0.89 -5.41
C PHE A 22 21.39 1.66 -4.11
N GLU A 23 20.60 2.75 -4.17
CA GLU A 23 20.01 3.36 -2.98
C GLU A 23 18.88 2.43 -2.48
N LYS A 24 19.14 1.76 -1.36
CA LYS A 24 18.21 0.77 -0.77
C LYS A 24 17.07 1.51 -0.06
N HIS A 25 15.95 1.71 -0.74
CA HIS A 25 14.75 2.33 -0.19
C HIS A 25 13.81 1.35 0.53
N VAL A 26 14.36 0.25 1.04
CA VAL A 26 13.61 -0.83 1.72
C VAL A 26 12.89 -0.34 2.99
N THR A 27 13.24 0.84 3.51
CA THR A 27 12.69 1.42 4.74
C THR A 27 11.76 2.63 4.54
N HIS A 28 11.44 3.06 3.31
CA HIS A 28 10.78 4.36 3.10
C HIS A 28 9.29 4.41 3.49
N GLN A 29 8.63 3.28 3.70
CA GLN A 29 7.23 3.29 4.13
C GLN A 29 7.19 2.96 5.64
N ASP A 30 7.03 3.99 6.46
CA ASP A 30 6.97 4.01 7.93
C ASP A 30 5.78 3.19 8.50
N GLY A 31 5.69 1.89 8.19
CA GLY A 31 4.62 1.02 8.66
C GLY A 31 3.23 1.31 8.07
N VAL A 32 3.10 2.27 7.15
CA VAL A 32 1.87 2.66 6.45
C VAL A 32 1.94 2.22 4.99
N ALA A 33 0.91 1.54 4.51
CA ALA A 33 0.80 1.07 3.12
C ALA A 33 0.17 2.13 2.21
N GLY A 34 -0.81 2.88 2.71
CA GLY A 34 -1.50 3.90 1.91
C GLY A 34 -2.50 4.71 2.73
N THR A 35 -3.15 5.67 2.07
CA THR A 35 -4.29 6.42 2.64
C THR A 35 -5.57 6.01 1.93
N LEU A 36 -6.61 5.71 2.71
CA LEU A 36 -7.97 5.60 2.24
C LEU A 36 -8.66 6.97 2.40
N SER A 37 -8.99 7.58 1.27
CA SER A 37 -9.76 8.82 1.19
C SER A 37 -11.24 8.50 1.14
N ILE A 38 -12.00 9.03 2.10
CA ILE A 38 -13.43 8.84 2.27
C ILE A 38 -14.14 10.16 2.02
N ARG A 39 -14.90 10.24 0.94
CA ARG A 39 -15.77 11.38 0.66
C ARG A 39 -17.21 11.04 1.02
N LEU A 40 -17.72 11.65 2.08
CA LEU A 40 -19.12 11.53 2.48
C LEU A 40 -19.96 12.50 1.65
N VAL A 41 -20.84 11.97 0.80
CA VAL A 41 -21.59 12.80 -0.15
C VAL A 41 -22.93 13.23 0.44
N ALA A 42 -23.77 12.26 0.82
CA ALA A 42 -25.12 12.47 1.30
C ALA A 42 -25.65 11.21 1.99
N ALA A 43 -26.75 11.36 2.73
CA ALA A 43 -27.59 10.23 3.13
C ALA A 43 -29.05 10.52 2.75
N ARG A 44 -29.87 9.47 2.67
CA ARG A 44 -31.29 9.57 2.37
C ARG A 44 -32.12 8.63 3.22
N HIS A 45 -33.36 9.04 3.48
CA HIS A 45 -34.34 8.26 4.23
C HIS A 45 -33.87 7.84 5.63
N LEU A 46 -33.04 8.67 6.28
CA LEU A 46 -32.65 8.43 7.67
C LEU A 46 -33.88 8.56 8.57
N ARG A 47 -34.00 7.67 9.56
CA ARG A 47 -35.11 7.69 10.51
C ARG A 47 -34.57 7.83 11.92
N ALA A 48 -34.92 8.91 12.60
CA ALA A 48 -34.71 9.03 14.03
C ALA A 48 -35.59 7.99 14.74
N ALA A 49 -35.14 7.50 15.89
CA ALA A 49 -36.02 6.79 16.81
C ALA A 49 -37.16 7.75 17.21
N ALA A 50 -38.31 7.62 16.57
CA ALA A 50 -39.44 8.50 16.80
C ALA A 50 -39.97 8.27 18.22
N SER A 51 -40.08 9.34 19.00
CA SER A 51 -40.94 9.32 20.19
C SER A 51 -42.39 9.22 19.70
N MET A 52 -43.20 8.37 20.32
CA MET A 52 -44.57 7.98 19.93
C MET A 52 -45.54 9.16 19.70
N PHE A 53 -45.14 10.40 20.05
CA PHE A 53 -45.98 11.59 20.01
C PHE A 53 -45.48 12.72 19.09
N TRP A 54 -44.27 12.67 18.53
CA TRP A 54 -43.73 13.73 17.66
C TRP A 54 -42.80 13.16 16.57
N VAL A 55 -43.01 13.58 15.31
CA VAL A 55 -42.05 13.36 14.22
C VAL A 55 -40.84 14.24 14.50
N ARG A 56 -39.72 13.63 14.88
CA ARG A 56 -38.43 14.32 15.05
C ARG A 56 -37.57 14.13 13.81
N THR A 57 -37.04 15.23 13.29
CA THR A 57 -35.98 15.23 12.28
C THR A 57 -34.65 14.82 12.91
N CYS A 58 -33.83 14.07 12.18
CA CYS A 58 -32.50 13.66 12.62
C CYS A 58 -31.52 14.84 12.70
N ASN A 59 -30.55 14.77 13.61
CA ASN A 59 -29.29 15.52 13.55
C ASN A 59 -28.17 14.55 13.16
N PRO A 60 -28.08 14.11 11.89
CA PRO A 60 -27.19 13.02 11.53
C PRO A 60 -25.71 13.42 11.50
N TYR A 61 -24.86 12.49 11.89
CA TYR A 61 -23.43 12.44 11.58
C TYR A 61 -23.03 10.98 11.32
N VAL A 62 -21.90 10.77 10.65
CA VAL A 62 -21.42 9.43 10.28
C VAL A 62 -20.06 9.20 10.92
N ILE A 63 -19.85 7.99 11.43
CA ILE A 63 -18.54 7.52 11.90
C ILE A 63 -18.06 6.43 10.96
N PHE A 64 -16.84 6.59 10.48
CA PHE A 64 -16.14 5.60 9.68
C PHE A 64 -15.11 4.89 10.55
N ARG A 65 -15.11 3.55 10.53
CA ARG A 65 -14.15 2.74 11.29
C ARG A 65 -13.41 1.76 10.37
N VAL A 66 -12.09 1.72 10.51
CA VAL A 66 -11.22 0.75 9.84
C VAL A 66 -10.26 0.20 10.90
N GLY A 67 -10.44 -1.06 11.27
CA GLY A 67 -9.70 -1.68 12.37
C GLY A 67 -9.86 -0.89 13.67
N LYS A 68 -8.76 -0.31 14.18
CA LYS A 68 -8.74 0.50 15.41
C LYS A 68 -8.89 2.00 15.18
N GLN A 69 -8.86 2.46 13.94
CA GLN A 69 -8.98 3.87 13.59
C GLN A 69 -10.44 4.23 13.35
N SER A 70 -10.85 5.41 13.81
CA SER A 70 -12.18 5.95 13.56
C SER A 70 -12.11 7.43 13.24
N VAL A 71 -12.93 7.88 12.29
CA VAL A 71 -13.07 9.29 11.91
C VAL A 71 -14.55 9.66 11.89
N ARG A 72 -14.88 10.82 12.45
CA ARG A 72 -16.24 11.31 12.63
C ARG A 72 -16.51 12.47 11.67
N SER A 73 -17.69 12.46 11.07
CA SER A 73 -18.17 13.53 10.21
C SER A 73 -18.78 14.69 11.01
N SER A 74 -18.97 15.83 10.34
CA SER A 74 -19.76 16.95 10.84
C SER A 74 -21.24 16.56 11.03
N THR A 75 -21.89 17.14 12.05
CA THR A 75 -23.32 16.96 12.29
C THR A 75 -24.12 17.94 11.43
N ILE A 76 -25.13 17.46 10.71
CA ILE A 76 -26.11 18.30 10.02
C ILE A 76 -27.37 18.36 10.88
N ALA A 77 -27.86 19.56 11.19
CA ALA A 77 -29.04 19.71 12.05
C ALA A 77 -30.35 19.49 11.29
N SER A 78 -31.29 18.79 11.93
CA SER A 78 -32.70 18.67 11.54
C SER A 78 -32.94 18.31 10.06
N ASN A 79 -32.24 17.28 9.57
CA ASN A 79 -32.34 16.84 8.18
C ASN A 79 -32.21 15.32 8.05
N ASP A 80 -33.25 14.67 7.50
CA ASP A 80 -33.30 13.22 7.26
C ASP A 80 -32.66 12.81 5.91
N ASN A 81 -32.34 13.80 5.07
CA ASN A 81 -31.62 13.63 3.80
C ASN A 81 -30.39 14.57 3.75
N PRO A 82 -29.47 14.42 4.71
CA PRO A 82 -28.31 15.29 4.86
C PRO A 82 -27.38 15.21 3.65
N THR A 83 -26.66 16.30 3.39
CA THR A 83 -25.71 16.39 2.28
C THR A 83 -24.43 17.03 2.79
N TRP A 84 -23.34 16.27 2.75
CA TRP A 84 -22.05 16.69 3.30
C TRP A 84 -21.04 17.18 2.27
N ARG A 85 -21.27 16.96 0.96
CA ARG A 85 -20.61 17.47 -0.29
C ARG A 85 -19.14 17.92 -0.27
N ARG A 86 -18.70 18.68 0.73
CA ARG A 86 -17.32 19.13 1.00
C ARG A 86 -16.59 18.30 2.07
N GLU A 87 -17.26 17.34 2.70
CA GLU A 87 -16.64 16.52 3.73
C GLU A 87 -15.73 15.45 3.15
N PHE A 88 -14.48 15.51 3.58
CA PHE A 88 -13.40 14.63 3.15
C PHE A 88 -12.64 14.17 4.38
N LEU A 89 -12.55 12.86 4.54
CA LEU A 89 -11.95 12.20 5.70
C LEU A 89 -10.87 11.24 5.20
N GLU A 90 -9.79 11.09 5.96
CA GLU A 90 -8.68 10.23 5.59
C GLU A 90 -8.39 9.22 6.70
N VAL A 91 -8.09 7.99 6.30
CA VAL A 91 -7.65 6.93 7.21
C VAL A 91 -6.36 6.32 6.67
N LYS A 92 -5.32 6.26 7.52
CA LYS A 92 -4.03 5.66 7.14
C LYS A 92 -4.11 4.15 7.30
N LEU A 93 -3.84 3.40 6.24
CA LEU A 93 -3.84 1.95 6.29
C LEU A 93 -2.45 1.45 6.70
N PRO A 94 -2.33 0.70 7.80
CA PRO A 94 -1.05 0.10 8.18
C PRO A 94 -0.65 -0.97 7.15
N LYS A 95 0.65 -1.22 7.04
CA LYS A 95 1.15 -2.37 6.30
C LYS A 95 0.63 -3.66 6.89
N LEU A 96 0.22 -4.60 6.05
CA LEU A 96 -0.04 -5.96 6.51
C LEU A 96 1.28 -6.66 6.81
N ASP A 97 1.37 -7.16 8.04
CA ASP A 97 2.47 -8.02 8.47
C ASP A 97 2.19 -9.45 7.95
N LEU A 98 3.03 -9.88 7.00
CA LEU A 98 2.99 -11.19 6.35
C LEU A 98 3.19 -12.36 7.35
N LYS A 99 3.61 -12.08 8.59
CA LYS A 99 3.87 -13.11 9.62
C LYS A 99 2.61 -13.60 10.37
N ARG A 100 1.41 -13.15 9.99
CA ARG A 100 0.16 -13.56 10.66
C ARG A 100 -0.42 -14.83 9.99
N GLN A 101 -0.55 -15.89 10.79
CA GLN A 101 -1.21 -17.17 10.46
C GLN A 101 -2.63 -17.00 9.88
N PRO A 102 -3.22 -18.02 9.19
CA PRO A 102 -4.54 -17.94 8.60
C PRO A 102 -5.66 -17.80 9.65
N LEU A 103 -5.97 -16.54 9.90
CA LEU A 103 -7.20 -15.85 10.24
C LEU A 103 -8.46 -16.66 10.63
N ALA A 104 -8.91 -16.43 11.87
CA ALA A 104 -10.21 -16.80 12.40
C ALA A 104 -11.38 -16.09 11.69
N GLN A 105 -12.64 -16.47 12.01
CA GLN A 105 -13.84 -15.73 11.59
C GLN A 105 -13.72 -14.24 11.99
N HIS A 106 -14.02 -13.32 11.06
CA HIS A 106 -13.55 -11.91 11.00
C HIS A 106 -12.09 -11.74 10.53
N SER A 107 -11.72 -12.50 9.50
CA SER A 107 -10.35 -12.57 8.98
C SER A 107 -9.87 -11.31 8.26
N ASP A 108 -8.63 -10.87 8.53
CA ASP A 108 -7.82 -9.81 7.86
C ASP A 108 -7.63 -9.99 6.31
N VAL A 109 -8.44 -10.79 5.61
CA VAL A 109 -8.41 -10.93 4.13
C VAL A 109 -9.31 -9.90 3.46
N ARG A 110 -10.35 -9.43 4.16
CA ARG A 110 -11.33 -8.48 3.65
C ARG A 110 -11.19 -7.19 4.44
N LEU A 111 -10.81 -6.12 3.75
CA LEU A 111 -10.76 -4.82 4.37
C LEU A 111 -12.14 -4.20 4.37
N GLU A 112 -12.67 -4.08 5.57
CA GLU A 112 -14.03 -3.63 5.82
C GLU A 112 -14.02 -2.24 6.45
N LEU A 113 -14.78 -1.34 5.82
CA LEU A 113 -15.10 -0.02 6.34
C LEU A 113 -16.46 -0.12 7.02
N THR A 114 -16.48 0.02 8.34
CA THR A 114 -17.75 0.12 9.06
C THR A 114 -18.22 1.57 9.03
N VAL A 115 -19.48 1.76 8.65
CA VAL A 115 -20.14 3.07 8.51
C VAL A 115 -21.30 3.10 9.51
N ASP A 116 -21.17 3.91 10.56
CA ASP A 116 -22.24 4.10 11.55
C ASP A 116 -22.89 5.46 11.34
N ALA A 117 -24.17 5.45 10.95
CA ALA A 117 -24.98 6.65 10.96
C ALA A 117 -25.53 6.87 12.38
N MET A 118 -25.30 8.06 12.93
CA MET A 118 -25.62 8.43 14.30
C MET A 118 -26.53 9.65 14.32
N ASN A 119 -27.37 9.75 15.34
CA ASN A 119 -28.17 10.94 15.62
C ASN A 119 -27.61 11.68 16.85
N ASP A 120 -27.30 12.97 16.70
CA ASP A 120 -26.81 13.86 17.76
C ASP A 120 -27.99 14.37 18.64
N ASP A 121 -28.61 13.45 19.40
CA ASP A 121 -29.59 13.80 20.44
C ASP A 121 -29.02 13.39 21.82
N SER A 122 -28.90 14.37 22.70
CA SER A 122 -28.32 14.25 24.04
C SER A 122 -29.28 13.63 25.07
N LEU A 123 -30.54 13.34 24.69
CA LEU A 123 -31.58 12.92 25.64
C LEU A 123 -31.65 11.42 25.93
N THR A 124 -31.21 10.55 25.02
CA THR A 124 -31.38 9.11 25.22
C THR A 124 -30.26 8.44 26.00
N GLY A 125 -29.05 9.01 26.09
CA GLY A 125 -27.96 8.62 27.01
C GLY A 125 -27.59 7.12 27.15
N LYS A 126 -28.22 6.23 26.38
CA LYS A 126 -28.27 4.78 26.59
C LYS A 126 -28.34 4.09 25.23
N ALA A 127 -27.30 4.25 24.43
CA ALA A 127 -27.04 3.38 23.27
C ALA A 127 -25.58 3.43 22.80
N THR A 128 -24.64 3.85 23.64
CA THR A 128 -23.28 4.19 23.18
C THR A 128 -22.16 3.28 23.70
N GLU A 129 -22.46 2.27 24.53
CA GLU A 129 -21.43 1.34 25.04
C GLU A 129 -20.83 0.44 23.94
N ALA A 130 -21.61 0.04 22.93
CA ALA A 130 -21.14 -0.83 21.86
C ALA A 130 -20.21 -0.14 20.84
N VAL A 131 -20.21 1.21 20.80
CA VAL A 131 -19.38 2.04 19.90
C VAL A 131 -18.39 2.90 20.69
N GLY A 132 -18.32 2.75 22.03
CA GLY A 132 -17.35 3.44 22.89
C GLY A 132 -17.53 4.96 22.99
N MET A 133 -18.75 5.49 22.81
CA MET A 133 -19.01 6.94 22.82
C MET A 133 -19.84 7.41 24.03
N ALA A 134 -19.83 8.72 24.29
CA ALA A 134 -20.55 9.36 25.41
C ALA A 134 -21.87 10.05 24.99
N SER A 135 -22.13 10.23 23.69
CA SER A 135 -23.30 10.96 23.18
C SER A 135 -23.78 10.44 21.82
N GLY A 136 -25.10 10.39 21.61
CA GLY A 136 -25.74 10.03 20.34
C GLY A 136 -26.45 8.66 20.34
N SER A 137 -27.31 8.42 19.35
CA SER A 137 -28.01 7.15 19.15
C SER A 137 -27.73 6.61 17.75
N VAL A 138 -27.40 5.32 17.63
CA VAL A 138 -27.14 4.67 16.33
C VAL A 138 -28.45 4.62 15.54
N ILE A 139 -28.46 5.23 14.35
CA ILE A 139 -29.55 5.13 13.37
C ILE A 139 -29.45 3.81 12.63
N GLY A 140 -28.23 3.44 12.21
CA GLY A 140 -27.93 2.16 11.58
C GLY A 140 -26.45 2.04 11.26
N THR A 141 -26.01 0.81 11.01
CA THR A 141 -24.63 0.46 10.68
C THR A 141 -24.59 -0.20 9.32
N ALA A 142 -23.52 0.01 8.56
CA ALA A 142 -23.24 -0.74 7.35
C ALA A 142 -21.76 -1.13 7.30
N VAL A 143 -21.45 -2.17 6.52
CA VAL A 143 -20.09 -2.63 6.31
C VAL A 143 -19.82 -2.67 4.82
N VAL A 144 -18.74 -2.02 4.40
CA VAL A 144 -18.33 -1.90 3.00
C VAL A 144 -17.00 -2.58 2.81
N ASP A 145 -16.92 -3.48 1.85
CA ASP A 145 -15.67 -4.09 1.44
C ASP A 145 -14.96 -3.23 0.40
N PHE A 146 -13.79 -2.70 0.77
CA PHE A 146 -12.97 -1.89 -0.12
C PHE A 146 -11.69 -2.61 -0.57
N THR A 147 -11.62 -3.94 -0.38
CA THR A 147 -10.51 -4.76 -0.87
C THR A 147 -10.27 -4.59 -2.39
N PRO A 148 -11.30 -4.55 -3.27
CA PRO A 148 -11.09 -4.36 -4.71
C PRO A 148 -10.37 -3.05 -5.08
N LEU A 149 -10.57 -2.00 -4.29
CA LEU A 149 -9.93 -0.69 -4.45
C LEU A 149 -8.41 -0.78 -4.18
N ILE A 150 -8.04 -1.56 -3.17
CA ILE A 150 -6.64 -1.74 -2.77
C ILE A 150 -5.92 -2.67 -3.73
N GLU A 151 -6.57 -3.77 -4.14
CA GLU A 151 -6.02 -4.69 -5.14
C GLU A 151 -5.83 -4.03 -6.52
N GLY A 152 -6.44 -2.85 -6.75
CA GLY A 152 -6.41 -2.14 -8.02
C GLY A 152 -7.31 -2.77 -9.08
N LYS A 153 -8.38 -3.44 -8.64
CA LYS A 153 -9.49 -3.86 -9.52
C LYS A 153 -10.41 -2.70 -9.82
N GLU A 154 -10.54 -1.78 -8.88
CA GLU A 154 -11.31 -0.54 -9.00
C GLU A 154 -10.42 0.65 -8.61
N ASP A 155 -10.52 1.77 -9.33
CA ASP A 155 -9.79 3.00 -8.98
C ASP A 155 -10.57 3.88 -7.99
N VAL A 156 -11.91 3.84 -8.08
CA VAL A 156 -12.84 4.62 -7.27
C VAL A 156 -14.10 3.81 -7.00
N MET A 157 -14.55 3.79 -5.75
CA MET A 157 -15.80 3.14 -5.35
C MET A 157 -16.84 4.17 -4.93
N ASP A 158 -17.86 4.41 -5.77
CA ASP A 158 -18.99 5.32 -5.50
C ASP A 158 -20.29 4.52 -5.37
N GLN A 159 -20.80 4.39 -4.15
CA GLN A 159 -21.96 3.53 -3.87
C GLN A 159 -22.89 4.16 -2.83
N TRP A 160 -24.18 3.89 -3.00
CA TRP A 160 -25.19 4.05 -1.96
C TRP A 160 -25.23 2.77 -1.14
N ILE A 161 -25.05 2.90 0.17
CA ILE A 161 -24.94 1.78 1.09
C ILE A 161 -26.16 1.78 2.01
N PRO A 162 -26.95 0.69 2.02
CA PRO A 162 -28.08 0.57 2.92
C PRO A 162 -27.60 0.36 4.36
N LEU A 163 -28.23 1.07 5.29
CA LEU A 163 -27.98 0.94 6.72
C LEU A 163 -28.81 -0.23 7.28
N SER A 164 -28.16 -1.11 8.04
CA SER A 164 -28.80 -2.22 8.75
C SER A 164 -28.87 -1.96 10.26
N GLY A 165 -29.84 -2.60 10.92
CA GLY A 165 -30.19 -2.34 12.33
C GLY A 165 -29.41 -3.14 13.36
N ALA A 166 -28.48 -4.00 12.94
CA ALA A 166 -27.74 -4.87 13.83
C ALA A 166 -26.23 -4.72 13.64
N LEU A 167 -25.54 -4.34 14.72
CA LEU A 167 -24.15 -4.71 14.90
C LEU A 167 -24.09 -6.26 14.99
N PRO A 168 -23.23 -6.96 14.24
CA PRO A 168 -22.94 -8.36 14.56
C PRO A 168 -22.23 -8.41 15.92
N MET A 169 -22.97 -8.68 16.98
CA MET A 169 -22.39 -8.88 18.31
C MET A 169 -21.67 -10.22 18.36
N ALA A 170 -20.36 -10.19 18.60
CA ALA A 170 -19.60 -11.37 18.99
C ALA A 170 -19.98 -11.78 20.43
N GLY A 171 -20.44 -13.03 20.59
CA GLY A 171 -20.38 -13.78 21.84
C GLY A 171 -21.40 -13.46 22.93
N GLY A 172 -22.54 -14.18 22.92
CA GLY A 172 -23.43 -14.32 24.07
C GLY A 172 -23.95 -15.76 24.14
N GLY A 173 -23.54 -16.48 25.18
CA GLY A 173 -23.76 -17.92 25.38
C GLY A 173 -25.23 -18.36 25.41
N GLY A 174 -25.42 -19.64 25.11
CA GLY A 174 -26.71 -20.26 24.79
C GLY A 174 -27.73 -20.35 25.92
N GLY A 175 -28.99 -20.46 25.48
CA GLY A 175 -30.18 -20.82 26.27
C GLY A 175 -31.38 -20.99 25.32
N PRO A 176 -32.27 -21.98 25.53
CA PRO A 176 -32.87 -22.71 24.42
C PRO A 176 -34.26 -22.23 23.99
N ALA A 177 -34.52 -22.48 22.69
CA ALA A 177 -35.79 -22.83 22.07
C ALA A 177 -36.97 -21.84 22.16
N GLY A 178 -37.42 -21.42 20.97
CA GLY A 178 -38.84 -21.50 20.67
C GLY A 178 -39.58 -20.22 20.30
N LYS A 179 -39.04 -19.39 19.40
CA LYS A 179 -39.87 -18.61 18.47
C LYS A 179 -39.19 -18.57 17.11
N LYS A 180 -39.91 -18.99 16.06
CA LYS A 180 -39.54 -18.80 14.66
C LYS A 180 -39.13 -17.34 14.48
N GLN A 181 -37.84 -17.07 14.31
CA GLN A 181 -37.36 -15.81 13.77
C GLN A 181 -37.98 -15.68 12.38
N GLN A 182 -38.99 -14.80 12.28
CA GLN A 182 -39.33 -14.19 11.00
C GLN A 182 -38.04 -13.55 10.48
N PRO A 183 -37.75 -13.61 9.16
CA PRO A 183 -36.64 -12.85 8.62
C PRO A 183 -36.86 -11.41 9.05
N GLU A 184 -35.88 -10.82 9.75
CA GLU A 184 -35.88 -9.40 10.07
C GLU A 184 -36.25 -8.67 8.78
N ALA A 185 -37.47 -8.13 8.75
CA ALA A 185 -37.88 -7.29 7.64
C ALA A 185 -36.80 -6.22 7.50
N ASP A 186 -36.31 -6.01 6.28
CA ASP A 186 -35.50 -4.86 5.88
C ASP A 186 -36.15 -3.58 6.41
N LEU A 187 -35.85 -3.23 7.66
CA LEU A 187 -36.16 -1.94 8.22
C LEU A 187 -35.19 -1.03 7.48
N GLY A 188 -35.68 -0.39 6.42
CA GLY A 188 -34.90 0.60 5.69
C GLY A 188 -34.58 1.77 6.63
N LEU A 189 -33.42 1.69 7.29
CA LEU A 189 -32.91 2.72 8.22
C LEU A 189 -32.25 3.89 7.47
N GLY A 190 -32.35 3.87 6.14
CA GLY A 190 -31.80 4.84 5.22
C GLY A 190 -30.58 4.31 4.51
N GLU A 191 -30.00 5.15 3.66
CA GLU A 191 -28.80 4.84 2.88
C GLU A 191 -27.82 6.00 2.95
N VAL A 192 -26.52 5.67 2.92
CA VAL A 192 -25.44 6.65 2.90
C VAL A 192 -24.66 6.50 1.60
N ARG A 193 -24.42 7.60 0.89
CA ARG A 193 -23.55 7.63 -0.28
C ARG A 193 -22.15 8.04 0.11
N ILE A 194 -21.20 7.17 -0.19
CA ILE A 194 -19.78 7.44 0.00
C ILE A 194 -19.02 7.23 -1.29
N VAL A 195 -17.93 7.96 -1.44
CA VAL A 195 -16.94 7.73 -2.49
C VAL A 195 -15.60 7.44 -1.85
N LEU A 196 -15.05 6.26 -2.11
CA LEU A 196 -13.75 5.83 -1.60
C LEU A 196 -12.71 5.86 -2.70
N GLN A 197 -11.50 6.28 -2.34
CA GLN A 197 -10.31 6.24 -3.18
C GLN A 197 -9.11 5.81 -2.34
N TYR A 198 -8.25 4.96 -2.90
CA TYR A 198 -7.04 4.50 -2.23
C TYR A 198 -5.80 5.07 -2.91
N GLU A 199 -4.87 5.59 -2.10
CA GLU A 199 -3.58 6.08 -2.57
C GLU A 199 -2.44 5.34 -1.85
N PRO A 200 -1.67 4.49 -2.56
CA PRO A 200 -0.52 3.82 -1.97
C PRO A 200 0.58 4.83 -1.64
N HIS A 201 1.23 4.63 -0.50
CA HIS A 201 2.37 5.43 -0.07
C HIS A 201 3.67 4.93 -0.70
N GLY A 202 4.67 5.80 -0.78
CA GLY A 202 5.99 5.46 -1.33
C GLY A 202 6.21 6.03 -2.73
N MET A 203 7.33 5.63 -3.34
CA MET A 203 7.72 6.16 -4.65
C MET A 203 6.88 5.53 -5.76
N GLU A 204 6.50 6.35 -6.74
CA GLU A 204 5.89 5.86 -7.97
C GLU A 204 6.90 5.01 -8.76
N PRO A 205 6.57 3.75 -9.12
CA PRO A 205 7.46 2.87 -9.88
C PRO A 205 7.75 3.41 -11.28
N ARG A 206 9.02 3.32 -11.69
CA ARG A 206 9.49 3.73 -13.02
C ARG A 206 10.13 2.56 -13.74
N VAL A 207 10.23 2.65 -15.06
CA VAL A 207 10.98 1.69 -15.86
C VAL A 207 12.43 1.63 -15.36
N GLY A 208 12.92 0.40 -15.15
CA GLY A 208 14.24 0.11 -14.57
C GLY A 208 14.27 0.04 -13.05
N ASP A 209 13.18 0.35 -12.35
CA ASP A 209 13.10 0.14 -10.90
C ASP A 209 12.93 -1.36 -10.57
N VAL A 210 13.41 -1.75 -9.39
CA VAL A 210 13.09 -3.06 -8.79
C VAL A 210 12.00 -2.85 -7.75
N VAL A 211 10.89 -3.53 -7.95
CA VAL A 211 9.73 -3.49 -7.06
C VAL A 211 9.58 -4.83 -6.34
N LYS A 212 8.93 -4.79 -5.17
CA LYS A 212 8.52 -5.98 -4.43
C LYS A 212 7.03 -5.87 -4.16
N PHE A 213 6.36 -7.02 -3.99
CA PHE A 213 4.96 -7.01 -3.63
C PHE A 213 4.78 -6.46 -2.22
N GLU A 214 3.77 -5.60 -2.07
CA GLU A 214 3.32 -5.08 -0.79
C GLU A 214 2.11 -5.89 -0.32
N GLY A 215 2.11 -6.32 0.95
CA GLY A 215 0.98 -6.93 1.68
C GLY A 215 -0.04 -7.68 0.80
N PHE A 216 -1.05 -6.96 0.33
CA PHE A 216 -2.17 -7.43 -0.50
C PHE A 216 -1.77 -8.11 -1.81
N GLY A 217 -0.70 -7.67 -2.46
CA GLY A 217 -0.15 -8.29 -3.66
C GLY A 217 0.47 -9.67 -3.42
N SER A 218 0.79 -9.97 -2.15
CA SER A 218 1.41 -11.23 -1.71
C SER A 218 0.39 -12.26 -1.17
N TYR A 219 -0.90 -11.91 -1.10
CA TYR A 219 -1.94 -12.77 -0.54
C TYR A 219 -2.28 -13.96 -1.48
N PRO A 220 -2.80 -15.08 -0.94
CA PRO A 220 -2.73 -16.42 -1.56
C PRO A 220 -3.64 -16.63 -2.77
N SER A 221 -4.29 -15.58 -3.29
CA SER A 221 -4.96 -15.60 -4.60
C SER A 221 -3.98 -15.35 -5.75
N ALA A 222 -2.76 -14.87 -5.48
CA ALA A 222 -1.70 -14.78 -6.46
C ALA A 222 -1.11 -16.17 -6.73
N LEU A 223 -1.21 -16.64 -7.97
CA LEU A 223 -0.65 -17.90 -8.51
C LEU A 223 0.89 -18.05 -8.40
N LEU A 224 1.56 -17.14 -7.68
CA LEU A 224 3.00 -17.04 -7.62
C LEU A 224 3.46 -17.60 -6.28
N GLY A 225 4.39 -18.56 -6.33
CA GLY A 225 5.02 -19.17 -5.15
C GLY A 225 5.70 -18.14 -4.23
N PRO A 226 6.25 -18.56 -3.08
CA PRO A 226 6.60 -17.68 -1.95
C PRO A 226 7.25 -16.37 -2.41
N ILE A 227 6.47 -15.30 -2.28
CA ILE A 227 6.65 -14.00 -2.96
C ILE A 227 7.68 -13.11 -2.25
N GLU A 228 8.07 -13.47 -1.02
CA GLU A 228 8.85 -12.62 -0.11
C GLU A 228 10.23 -12.22 -0.68
N ASP A 229 10.84 -13.10 -1.48
CA ASP A 229 12.14 -12.86 -2.10
C ASP A 229 12.06 -12.53 -3.61
N LEU A 230 10.84 -12.39 -4.15
CA LEU A 230 10.68 -12.16 -5.59
C LEU A 230 10.93 -10.70 -5.95
N GLU A 231 12.11 -10.44 -6.50
CA GLU A 231 12.46 -9.15 -7.08
C GLU A 231 11.88 -9.02 -8.49
N LEU A 232 11.03 -8.00 -8.64
CA LEU A 232 10.35 -7.69 -9.89
C LEU A 232 11.03 -6.51 -10.57
N HIS A 233 11.52 -6.68 -11.77
CA HIS A 233 12.10 -5.59 -12.57
C HIS A 233 11.04 -4.94 -13.44
N VAL A 234 10.82 -3.64 -13.30
CA VAL A 234 9.82 -2.91 -14.07
C VAL A 234 10.33 -2.69 -15.50
N LYS A 235 9.72 -3.39 -16.46
CA LYS A 235 10.06 -3.27 -17.90
C LYS A 235 9.25 -2.18 -18.59
N LYS A 236 7.98 -2.03 -18.22
CA LYS A 236 7.07 -1.04 -18.83
C LYS A 236 6.04 -0.58 -17.82
N THR A 237 5.66 0.69 -17.90
CA THR A 237 4.54 1.26 -17.15
C THR A 237 3.42 1.65 -18.13
N SER A 238 2.17 1.47 -17.71
CA SER A 238 0.97 1.81 -18.48
C SER A 238 -0.14 2.22 -17.53
N GLY A 239 -0.26 3.51 -17.25
CA GLY A 239 -1.14 4.02 -16.20
C GLY A 239 -0.78 3.40 -14.86
N SER A 240 -1.78 2.89 -14.13
CA SER A 240 -1.60 2.22 -12.83
C SER A 240 -1.03 0.80 -12.92
N TYR A 241 -0.80 0.26 -14.13
CA TYR A 241 -0.27 -1.10 -14.31
C TYR A 241 1.20 -1.10 -14.73
N LEU A 242 1.92 -2.09 -14.20
CA LEU A 242 3.33 -2.34 -14.43
C LEU A 242 3.48 -3.71 -15.11
N LEU A 243 4.32 -3.77 -16.14
CA LEU A 243 4.83 -5.03 -16.66
C LEU A 243 6.17 -5.28 -15.98
N CYS A 244 6.20 -6.31 -15.15
CA CYS A 244 7.38 -6.68 -14.38
C CYS A 244 7.94 -8.01 -14.88
N SER A 245 9.26 -8.11 -15.02
CA SER A 245 9.94 -9.39 -15.23
C SER A 245 10.55 -9.89 -13.95
N TYR A 246 10.61 -11.21 -13.78
CA TYR A 246 11.23 -11.86 -12.64
C TYR A 246 11.88 -13.17 -13.09
N THR A 247 12.84 -13.64 -12.30
CA THR A 247 13.48 -14.94 -12.53
C THR A 247 12.85 -15.97 -11.60
N THR A 248 12.33 -17.05 -12.18
CA THR A 248 11.79 -18.19 -11.43
C THR A 248 12.91 -18.94 -10.70
N GLN A 249 12.58 -19.73 -9.68
CA GLN A 249 13.56 -20.57 -8.96
C GLN A 249 14.29 -21.56 -9.89
N SER A 250 13.65 -21.95 -11.01
CA SER A 250 14.22 -22.81 -12.04
C SER A 250 15.06 -22.06 -13.09
N GLY A 251 15.25 -20.74 -12.93
CA GLY A 251 16.11 -19.91 -13.79
C GLY A 251 15.45 -19.40 -15.07
N TYR A 252 14.16 -19.63 -15.27
CA TYR A 252 13.43 -19.04 -16.39
C TYR A 252 13.02 -17.60 -16.10
N GLU A 253 13.18 -16.73 -17.09
CA GLU A 253 12.63 -15.38 -17.08
C GLU A 253 11.12 -15.45 -17.37
N ALA A 254 10.33 -14.87 -16.48
CA ALA A 254 8.89 -14.74 -16.62
C ALA A 254 8.49 -13.27 -16.50
N ALA A 255 7.34 -12.93 -17.07
CA ALA A 255 6.78 -11.59 -16.96
C ALA A 255 5.36 -11.66 -16.42
N LEU A 256 5.01 -10.69 -15.58
CA LEU A 256 3.71 -10.58 -14.95
C LEU A 256 3.25 -9.12 -14.99
N ARG A 257 1.94 -8.94 -15.01
CA ARG A 257 1.31 -7.62 -14.96
C ARG A 257 0.82 -7.38 -13.53
N VAL A 258 1.26 -6.31 -12.90
CA VAL A 258 0.87 -5.93 -11.53
C VAL A 258 0.26 -4.55 -11.52
N HIS A 259 -0.65 -4.32 -10.58
CA HIS A 259 -1.13 -2.99 -10.28
C HIS A 259 -0.17 -2.26 -9.33
N ARG A 260 -0.01 -0.94 -9.49
CA ARG A 260 0.83 -0.07 -8.64
C ARG A 260 0.55 -0.26 -7.16
N ASN A 261 -0.73 -0.40 -6.78
CA ASN A 261 -1.15 -0.54 -5.38
C ASN A 261 -0.60 -1.80 -4.69
N ASN A 262 -0.20 -2.80 -5.46
CA ASN A 262 0.25 -4.09 -4.95
C ASN A 262 1.77 -4.16 -4.82
N VAL A 263 2.50 -3.10 -5.14
CA VAL A 263 3.97 -3.10 -5.11
C VAL A 263 4.53 -1.82 -4.52
N PHE A 264 5.72 -1.93 -3.95
CA PHE A 264 6.53 -0.80 -3.55
C PHE A 264 7.89 -0.85 -4.23
N VAL A 265 8.50 0.31 -4.45
CA VAL A 265 9.85 0.41 -5.02
C VAL A 265 10.86 0.02 -3.94
N ALA A 266 11.51 -1.12 -4.13
CA ALA A 266 12.57 -1.60 -3.25
C ALA A 266 13.91 -0.96 -3.62
N HIS A 267 14.19 -0.85 -4.93
CA HIS A 267 15.42 -0.27 -5.45
C HIS A 267 15.16 0.60 -6.67
N ARG A 268 15.83 1.75 -6.70
CA ARG A 268 15.91 2.63 -7.86
C ARG A 268 17.38 2.82 -8.20
N GLY A 269 17.77 2.46 -9.42
CA GLY A 269 19.11 2.73 -9.92
C GLY A 269 19.38 4.24 -9.92
N SER A 270 20.54 4.64 -9.41
CA SER A 270 20.99 6.03 -9.46
C SER A 270 21.21 6.45 -10.91
N PHE A 271 21.20 7.76 -11.18
CA PHE A 271 21.58 8.30 -12.51
C PHE A 271 22.97 7.81 -12.92
N PHE A 272 23.90 7.70 -11.97
CA PHE A 272 25.23 7.16 -12.22
C PHE A 272 25.21 5.68 -12.59
N ASP A 273 24.32 4.88 -11.99
CA ASP A 273 24.18 3.47 -12.34
C ASP A 273 23.65 3.33 -13.76
N ARG A 274 22.63 4.12 -14.12
CA ARG A 274 22.07 4.13 -15.48
C ARG A 274 23.12 4.55 -16.50
N PHE A 275 23.88 5.60 -16.21
CA PHE A 275 24.97 6.06 -17.07
C PHE A 275 26.07 4.99 -17.21
N TYR A 276 26.47 4.37 -16.10
CA TYR A 276 27.47 3.30 -16.12
C TYR A 276 26.99 2.10 -16.93
N GLU A 277 25.75 1.68 -16.72
CA GLU A 277 25.14 0.56 -17.44
C GLU A 277 25.04 0.85 -18.94
N SER A 278 24.52 2.02 -19.33
CA SER A 278 24.33 2.37 -20.74
C SER A 278 25.62 2.73 -21.48
N CYS A 279 26.57 3.39 -20.83
CA CYS A 279 27.78 3.91 -21.49
C CYS A 279 29.00 3.00 -21.34
N VAL A 280 29.01 2.12 -20.33
CA VAL A 280 30.17 1.27 -20.03
C VAL A 280 29.80 -0.20 -20.18
N VAL A 281 28.74 -0.68 -19.52
CA VAL A 281 28.42 -2.11 -19.47
C VAL A 281 27.86 -2.62 -20.80
N GLU A 282 26.81 -2.02 -21.34
CA GLU A 282 26.16 -2.49 -22.58
C GLU A 282 27.12 -2.55 -23.78
N PRO A 283 27.96 -1.52 -24.07
CA PRO A 283 28.93 -1.61 -25.15
C PRO A 283 30.00 -2.68 -24.92
N LEU A 284 30.46 -2.86 -23.67
CA LEU A 284 31.44 -3.88 -23.33
C LEU A 284 30.87 -5.30 -23.43
N GLU A 285 29.62 -5.51 -23.04
CA GLU A 285 28.92 -6.79 -23.20
C GLU A 285 28.68 -7.09 -24.69
N PHE A 286 28.26 -6.09 -25.47
CA PHE A 286 28.12 -6.23 -26.92
C PHE A 286 29.46 -6.63 -27.57
N VAL A 287 30.54 -5.89 -27.30
CA VAL A 287 31.87 -6.20 -27.84
C VAL A 287 32.35 -7.57 -27.33
N GLY A 288 32.18 -7.86 -26.05
CA GLY A 288 32.57 -9.13 -25.42
C GLY A 288 31.76 -10.34 -25.89
N SER A 289 30.58 -10.13 -26.48
CA SER A 289 29.77 -11.19 -27.10
C SER A 289 30.22 -11.55 -28.52
N THR A 290 31.05 -10.71 -29.15
CA THR A 290 31.61 -11.00 -30.48
C THR A 290 32.78 -12.00 -30.41
N PRO A 291 33.05 -12.80 -31.47
CA PRO A 291 34.15 -13.75 -31.49
C PRO A 291 35.53 -13.10 -31.26
N LEU A 292 35.73 -11.90 -31.81
CA LEU A 292 36.93 -11.09 -31.61
C LEU A 292 37.06 -10.59 -30.17
N GLY A 293 35.94 -10.14 -29.58
CA GLY A 293 35.92 -9.68 -28.19
C GLY A 293 36.15 -10.79 -27.18
N GLN A 294 35.66 -12.01 -27.43
CA GLN A 294 35.94 -13.17 -26.57
C GLN A 294 37.44 -13.53 -26.58
N SER A 295 38.07 -13.53 -27.77
CA SER A 295 39.50 -13.81 -27.90
C SER A 295 40.36 -12.72 -27.25
N ALA A 296 39.99 -11.44 -27.41
CA ALA A 296 40.65 -10.33 -26.74
C ALA A 296 40.48 -10.36 -25.21
N LYS A 297 39.30 -10.74 -24.71
CA LYS A 297 39.01 -10.90 -23.29
C LYS A 297 39.82 -12.03 -22.66
N GLU A 298 40.02 -13.14 -23.37
CA GLU A 298 40.89 -14.23 -22.93
C GLU A 298 42.36 -13.82 -22.88
N ALA A 299 42.83 -13.06 -23.87
CA ALA A 299 44.20 -12.55 -23.91
C ALA A 299 44.48 -11.48 -22.83
N LEU A 300 43.51 -10.63 -22.52
CA LEU A 300 43.65 -9.54 -21.54
C LEU A 300 43.29 -9.96 -20.10
N ARG A 301 42.75 -11.16 -19.90
CA ARG A 301 42.33 -11.70 -18.60
C ARG A 301 43.36 -11.52 -17.46
N PRO A 302 44.67 -11.83 -17.62
CA PRO A 302 45.65 -11.63 -16.56
C PRO A 302 45.85 -10.15 -16.21
N TYR A 303 45.79 -9.26 -17.20
CA TYR A 303 45.93 -7.82 -16.99
C TYR A 303 44.68 -7.20 -16.33
N MET A 304 43.50 -7.67 -16.70
CA MET A 304 42.24 -7.25 -16.07
C MET A 304 42.19 -7.64 -14.59
N ASN A 305 42.67 -8.83 -14.22
CA ASN A 305 42.71 -9.26 -12.82
C ASN A 305 43.64 -8.37 -11.97
N VAL A 306 44.77 -7.97 -12.53
CA VAL A 306 45.71 -7.03 -11.87
C VAL A 306 45.09 -5.64 -11.77
N ALA A 307 44.54 -5.11 -12.87
CA ALA A 307 43.88 -3.80 -12.87
C ALA A 307 42.74 -3.73 -11.84
N ARG A 308 41.96 -4.81 -11.70
CA ARG A 308 40.85 -4.91 -10.75
C ARG A 308 41.30 -4.88 -9.29
N ALA A 309 42.43 -5.50 -8.97
CA ALA A 309 43.02 -5.48 -7.63
C ALA A 309 43.46 -4.06 -7.21
N PHE A 310 43.85 -3.22 -8.17
CA PHE A 310 44.25 -1.84 -7.92
C PHE A 310 43.11 -0.82 -8.05
N SER A 311 42.13 -1.05 -8.94
CA SER A 311 41.04 -0.11 -9.20
C SER A 311 39.90 -0.18 -8.18
N GLY A 312 39.66 -1.35 -7.57
CA GLY A 312 38.60 -1.55 -6.57
C GLY A 312 38.73 -0.58 -5.38
N PRO A 313 39.88 -0.54 -4.67
CA PRO A 313 40.09 0.40 -3.57
C PRO A 313 40.01 1.86 -4.00
N ALA A 314 40.48 2.19 -5.21
CA ALA A 314 40.45 3.55 -5.74
C ALA A 314 39.02 4.04 -5.99
N LEU A 315 38.17 3.20 -6.60
CA LEU A 315 36.76 3.54 -6.83
C LEU A 315 35.97 3.68 -5.53
N VAL A 316 36.24 2.83 -4.54
CA VAL A 316 35.64 2.94 -3.20
C VAL A 316 36.05 4.25 -2.53
N ALA A 317 37.33 4.61 -2.62
CA ALA A 317 37.83 5.88 -2.10
C ALA A 317 37.18 7.08 -2.80
N THR A 318 37.12 7.08 -4.14
CA THR A 318 36.48 8.16 -4.91
C THR A 318 35.00 8.32 -4.56
N LYS A 319 34.26 7.21 -4.41
CA LYS A 319 32.86 7.24 -3.98
C LYS A 319 32.71 7.81 -2.57
N ALA A 320 33.56 7.38 -1.63
CA ALA A 320 33.56 7.89 -0.27
C ALA A 320 33.87 9.39 -0.22
N THR A 321 34.80 9.87 -1.05
CA THR A 321 35.12 11.29 -1.20
C THR A 321 33.94 12.07 -1.77
N LEU A 322 33.33 11.61 -2.87
CA LEU A 322 32.17 12.29 -3.45
C LEU A 322 30.98 12.35 -2.49
N MET A 323 30.69 11.27 -1.77
CA MET A 323 29.62 11.23 -0.77
C MET A 323 29.91 12.15 0.42
N THR A 324 31.16 12.23 0.89
CA THR A 324 31.51 13.16 1.97
C THR A 324 31.46 14.60 1.50
N THR A 325 31.93 14.92 0.28
CA THR A 325 31.80 16.26 -0.29
C THR A 325 30.33 16.66 -0.50
N TYR A 326 29.50 15.74 -0.97
CA TYR A 326 28.06 15.99 -1.15
C TYR A 326 27.35 16.24 0.19
N ARG A 327 27.63 15.43 1.22
CA ARG A 327 27.07 15.64 2.56
C ARG A 327 27.56 16.93 3.21
N ALA A 328 28.85 17.26 3.05
CA ALA A 328 29.41 18.51 3.57
C ALA A 328 28.82 19.74 2.88
N SER A 329 28.62 19.69 1.56
CA SER A 329 27.99 20.79 0.81
C SER A 329 26.50 20.92 1.14
N ALA A 330 25.76 19.83 1.27
CA ALA A 330 24.36 19.87 1.71
C ALA A 330 24.21 20.46 3.13
N ALA A 331 25.09 20.07 4.07
CA ALA A 331 25.10 20.64 5.42
C ALA A 331 25.48 22.13 5.42
N ALA A 332 26.44 22.54 4.60
CA ALA A 332 26.83 23.94 4.45
C ALA A 332 25.70 24.80 3.86
N ILE A 333 24.97 24.28 2.86
CA ILE A 333 23.80 24.96 2.30
C ILE A 333 22.69 25.08 3.34
N SER A 334 22.43 24.03 4.12
CA SER A 334 21.44 24.07 5.20
C SER A 334 21.80 25.12 6.26
N ALA A 335 23.07 25.21 6.65
CA ALA A 335 23.54 26.22 7.61
C ALA A 335 23.43 27.66 7.07
N VAL A 336 23.67 27.86 5.77
CA VAL A 336 23.47 29.18 5.12
C VAL A 336 22.00 29.55 5.07
N VAL A 337 21.11 28.59 4.77
CA VAL A 337 19.66 28.81 4.76
C VAL A 337 19.15 29.15 6.16
N GLU A 338 19.60 28.44 7.21
CA GLU A 338 19.26 28.77 8.60
C GLU A 338 19.76 30.17 9.01
N SER A 339 20.94 30.61 8.53
CA SER A 339 21.46 31.96 8.82
C SER A 339 20.75 33.10 8.09
N LEU A 340 19.90 32.79 7.10
CA LEU A 340 19.10 33.78 6.36
C LEU A 340 17.70 33.98 6.95
N ASP A 341 17.27 33.09 7.84
CA ASP A 341 15.99 33.14 8.54
C ASP A 341 16.08 33.80 9.95
N GLU A 342 17.29 34.16 10.43
CA GLU A 342 17.55 35.04 11.59
C GLU A 342 17.66 36.52 11.19
#